data_AF-A0A939R1D9-F1
#
_entry.id   AF-A0A939R1D9-F1
#
_cell.length_a   1.000
_cell.length_b   1.000
_cell.length_c   1.000
_cell.angle_alpha   90.00
_cell.angle_beta   90.00
_cell.angle_gamma   90.00
#
_symmetry.space_group_name_H-M   'P 1'
#
loop_
_entity.id
_entity.type
_entity.pdbx_description
1 polymer ?
#
loop_
_entity_poly.entity_id
_entity_poly.type
_entity_poly.pdbx_seq_one_letter_code
_entity_poly.pdbx_strand_id
1 'polypeptide(L)'
;MSLKKLPSMIASERFSQIISITSSDLSLFDKLTKEPDRDNLNATSSIRSTLFGLVLDVLKNSDDYQKGAKPRDLLMYVIDNAPFQLGETLYNDIQTVWNTLNTIKRSHQDVSPEDYIHIIKIVSEFIAVLSGLPIPSELNDYISGAKPIETAKEKEEKIDIDTDVTEDDLEGNPTTRVPVVLCLDVSASMGIKDKNDVSKMDLLNTAVQEFFRSVTEDKIAKWAAEICIVTFGSKAIKLVDFNYANKQKEAFNALKLVAKGNTAMGEAVKLSLSILDQRKLKYRKYDIDYWQPWLVLMTDGQATDDIDEAAAECRKHVEEGKLVVFPIALGKGANLEDLRAFSPKRDPLQLNQYKLSEFFSWLSQSVRTTSQSTPGAEVKLPDISTWAVL
;
A
#
# COMPACT_ATOMS: atom_id res chain seq x y z
N MET A 1 21.95 28.23 22.81
CA MET A 1 20.63 28.91 22.94
C MET A 1 19.74 27.98 23.76
N SER A 2 19.03 28.46 24.79
CA SER A 2 18.16 27.57 25.60
C SER A 2 16.94 27.15 24.77
N LEU A 3 16.67 25.84 24.66
CA LEU A 3 15.52 25.26 23.95
C LEU A 3 14.16 25.87 24.36
N LYS A 4 14.08 26.49 25.55
CA LYS A 4 12.91 27.20 26.07
C LYS A 4 12.51 28.48 25.30
N LYS A 5 13.25 28.89 24.26
CA LYS A 5 12.99 30.11 23.48
C LYS A 5 12.52 29.87 22.05
N LEU A 6 12.28 28.62 21.64
CA LEU A 6 11.80 28.35 20.28
C LEU A 6 10.27 28.56 20.15
N PRO A 7 9.80 29.22 19.07
CA PRO A 7 8.38 29.38 18.76
C PRO A 7 7.65 28.05 18.51
N SER A 8 6.43 27.90 19.03
CA SER A 8 5.57 26.72 18.85
C SER A 8 5.29 26.36 17.38
N MET A 9 5.36 27.35 16.48
CA MET A 9 5.19 27.16 15.03
C MET A 9 6.28 26.24 14.44
N ILE A 10 7.51 26.30 14.96
CA ILE A 10 8.61 25.42 14.52
C ILE A 10 8.33 23.98 14.98
N ALA A 11 7.81 23.77 16.19
CA ALA A 11 7.47 22.44 16.68
C ALA A 11 6.42 21.75 15.79
N SER A 12 5.38 22.49 15.34
CA SER A 12 4.32 21.97 14.45
C SER A 12 4.83 21.64 13.03
N GLU A 13 5.74 22.45 12.49
CA GLU A 13 6.37 22.19 11.19
C GLU A 13 7.27 20.94 11.25
N ARG A 14 8.03 20.78 12.34
CA ARG A 14 8.87 19.59 12.57
C ARG A 14 8.05 18.34 12.83
N PHE A 15 6.89 18.49 13.49
CA PHE A 15 5.91 17.41 13.64
C PHE A 15 5.39 16.91 12.29
N SER A 16 5.09 17.84 11.37
CA SER A 16 4.63 17.51 10.01
C SER A 16 5.71 16.78 9.19
N GLN A 17 7.00 17.06 9.43
CA GLN A 17 8.13 16.35 8.81
C GLN A 17 8.27 14.92 9.35
N ILE A 18 8.03 14.69 10.65
CA ILE A 18 7.98 13.34 11.25
C ILE A 18 6.90 12.49 10.59
N ILE A 19 5.70 13.06 10.40
CA ILE A 19 4.60 12.40 9.68
C ILE A 19 5.04 12.04 8.26
N SER A 20 5.70 12.96 7.55
CA SER A 20 6.17 12.72 6.19
C SER A 20 7.16 11.55 6.10
N ILE A 21 8.13 11.47 7.02
CA ILE A 21 9.18 10.43 7.01
C ILE A 21 8.62 9.06 7.42
N THR A 22 7.74 9.04 8.43
CA THR A 22 7.04 7.80 8.83
C THR A 22 6.11 7.28 7.74
N SER A 23 5.54 8.16 6.92
CA SER A 23 4.66 7.78 5.80
C SER A 23 5.39 7.32 4.53
N SER A 24 6.69 7.59 4.38
CA SER A 24 7.45 7.31 3.16
C SER A 24 8.24 5.99 3.18
N ASP A 25 8.57 5.46 4.37
CA ASP A 25 9.44 4.29 4.53
C ASP A 25 8.64 3.03 4.92
N LEU A 26 8.01 2.40 3.94
CA LEU A 26 7.24 1.16 4.06
C LEU A 26 8.15 -0.08 4.23
N SER A 27 8.76 -0.23 5.40
CA SER A 27 8.73 -1.48 6.19
C SER A 27 9.25 -1.20 7.61
N LEU A 28 8.45 -0.47 8.39
CA LEU A 28 8.74 -0.16 9.79
C LEU A 28 9.01 -1.43 10.62
N PHE A 29 8.33 -2.53 10.27
CA PHE A 29 8.55 -3.86 10.83
C PHE A 29 10.01 -4.30 10.69
N ASP A 30 10.56 -4.39 9.48
CA ASP A 30 11.94 -4.85 9.25
C ASP A 30 13.00 -3.97 9.92
N LYS A 31 12.72 -2.68 10.09
CA LYS A 31 13.62 -1.74 10.77
C LYS A 31 13.62 -1.90 12.29
N LEU A 32 12.51 -2.40 12.86
CA LEU A 32 12.35 -2.56 14.30
C LEU A 32 12.63 -4.00 14.77
N THR A 33 12.42 -5.01 13.93
CA THR A 33 12.51 -6.44 14.28
C THR A 33 13.79 -7.13 13.81
N LYS A 34 14.65 -6.49 13.00
CA LYS A 34 15.96 -7.04 12.63
C LYS A 34 16.79 -7.34 13.89
N GLU A 35 17.10 -8.62 14.08
CA GLU A 35 17.95 -9.10 15.17
C GLU A 35 19.34 -8.45 15.14
N PRO A 36 20.00 -8.35 16.31
CA PRO A 36 21.40 -7.94 16.40
C PRO A 36 22.30 -8.88 15.59
N ASP A 37 22.91 -8.36 14.53
CA ASP A 37 24.02 -9.03 13.90
C ASP A 37 25.20 -9.06 14.88
N ARG A 38 25.75 -10.26 15.17
CA ARG A 38 26.82 -10.44 16.17
C ARG A 38 28.11 -9.74 15.77
N ASP A 39 28.30 -9.47 14.48
CA ASP A 39 29.54 -8.92 13.95
C ASP A 39 29.48 -7.43 13.61
N ASN A 40 28.35 -6.75 13.86
CA ASN A 40 28.27 -5.29 13.68
C ASN A 40 27.32 -4.60 14.66
N LEU A 41 27.82 -4.36 15.88
CA LEU A 41 27.29 -3.43 16.89
C LEU A 41 25.77 -3.56 17.18
N ASN A 42 25.43 -4.47 18.10
CA ASN A 42 24.31 -4.52 19.06
C ASN A 42 22.89 -4.12 18.58
N ALA A 43 21.87 -4.87 18.99
CA ALA A 43 20.43 -4.63 18.74
C ALA A 43 20.00 -3.21 19.14
N THR A 44 20.67 -2.72 20.19
CA THR A 44 20.59 -1.37 20.69
C THR A 44 20.91 -0.35 19.61
N SER A 45 21.83 -0.59 18.69
CA SER A 45 22.20 0.27 17.56
C SER A 45 21.13 0.34 16.49
N SER A 46 20.47 -0.77 16.14
CA SER A 46 19.40 -0.79 15.12
C SER A 46 18.14 -0.06 15.62
N ILE A 47 17.64 -0.40 16.81
CA ILE A 47 16.51 0.31 17.44
C ILE A 47 16.86 1.77 17.68
N ARG A 48 18.09 2.06 18.13
CA ARG A 48 18.56 3.43 18.29
C ARG A 48 18.68 4.12 16.95
N SER A 49 19.13 3.49 15.87
CA SER A 49 19.23 4.10 14.55
C SER A 49 17.86 4.33 13.92
N THR A 50 16.85 3.51 14.23
CA THR A 50 15.48 3.70 13.75
C THR A 50 14.76 4.78 14.55
N LEU A 51 14.79 4.69 15.89
CA LEU A 51 14.20 5.71 16.77
C LEU A 51 14.93 7.06 16.66
N PHE A 52 16.27 7.05 16.65
CA PHE A 52 17.07 8.26 16.44
C PHE A 52 17.09 8.66 14.98
N GLY A 53 17.06 7.78 14.00
CA GLY A 53 17.04 8.17 12.58
C GLY A 53 15.78 8.95 12.24
N LEU A 54 14.63 8.45 12.70
CA LEU A 54 13.34 9.14 12.52
C LEU A 54 13.33 10.54 13.14
N VAL A 55 13.93 10.69 14.32
CA VAL A 55 14.00 11.97 15.06
C VAL A 55 15.14 12.86 14.56
N LEU A 56 16.29 12.31 14.23
CA LEU A 56 17.47 13.03 13.76
C LEU A 56 17.32 13.48 12.32
N ASP A 57 16.71 12.71 11.43
CA ASP A 57 16.52 13.11 10.02
C ASP A 57 15.54 14.29 9.90
N VAL A 58 14.59 14.39 10.83
CA VAL A 58 13.71 15.57 11.01
C VAL A 58 14.49 16.79 11.49
N LEU A 59 15.55 16.58 12.28
CA LEU A 59 16.28 17.64 12.99
C LEU A 59 17.62 18.00 12.34
N LYS A 60 18.18 17.18 11.45
CA LYS A 60 19.46 17.40 10.74
C LYS A 60 19.44 18.68 9.90
N ASN A 61 18.25 19.11 9.46
CA ASN A 61 18.01 20.35 8.70
C ASN A 61 17.50 21.50 9.60
N SER A 62 17.81 21.49 10.89
CA SER A 62 17.44 22.56 11.84
C SER A 62 18.67 23.33 12.34
N ASP A 63 18.49 24.64 12.54
CA ASP A 63 19.52 25.52 13.13
C ASP A 63 19.94 25.09 14.55
N ASP A 64 19.13 24.28 15.24
CA ASP A 64 19.40 23.83 16.61
C ASP A 64 20.33 22.60 16.67
N TYR A 65 20.24 21.71 15.66
CA TYR A 65 21.22 20.65 15.48
C TYR A 65 22.60 21.22 15.15
N GLN A 66 22.64 22.27 14.32
CA GLN A 66 23.84 23.07 14.02
C GLN A 66 24.42 23.77 15.26
N LYS A 67 23.60 24.03 16.30
CA LYS A 67 24.02 24.67 17.58
C LYS A 67 24.40 23.68 18.69
N GLY A 68 24.49 22.37 18.40
CA GLY A 68 25.03 21.36 19.31
C GLY A 68 24.07 20.89 20.43
N ALA A 69 22.76 21.05 20.26
CA ALA A 69 21.78 20.49 21.20
C ALA A 69 21.81 18.95 21.19
N LYS A 70 21.63 18.30 22.35
CA LYS A 70 21.63 16.84 22.42
C LYS A 70 20.34 16.28 21.81
N PRO A 71 20.40 15.15 21.08
CA PRO A 71 19.21 14.55 20.45
C PRO A 71 18.03 14.29 21.39
N ARG A 72 18.32 13.93 22.65
CA ARG A 72 17.30 13.74 23.69
C ARG A 72 16.50 15.01 23.94
N ASP A 73 17.19 16.14 24.12
CA ASP A 73 16.55 17.38 24.54
C ASP A 73 15.66 17.93 23.42
N LEU A 74 16.02 17.66 22.16
CA LEU A 74 15.21 17.96 20.98
C LEU A 74 13.99 17.05 20.87
N LEU A 75 14.14 15.74 21.11
CA LEU A 75 13.02 14.79 21.13
C LEU A 75 11.99 15.19 22.19
N MET A 76 12.45 15.47 23.42
CA MET A 76 11.57 15.92 24.50
C MET A 76 10.89 17.24 24.15
N TYR A 77 11.60 18.19 23.54
CA TYR A 77 11.01 19.44 23.10
C TYR A 77 9.90 19.25 22.06
N VAL A 78 10.07 18.35 21.09
CA VAL A 78 9.02 18.03 20.09
C VAL A 78 7.80 17.39 20.76
N ILE A 79 8.03 16.45 21.69
CA ILE A 79 6.96 15.79 22.43
C ILE A 79 6.17 16.78 23.29
N ASP A 80 6.88 17.65 24.02
CA ASP A 80 6.28 18.64 24.92
C ASP A 80 5.46 19.72 24.18
N ASN A 81 5.70 19.89 22.87
CA ASN A 81 5.05 20.90 22.03
C ASN A 81 4.22 20.29 20.89
N ALA A 82 3.89 18.99 20.97
CA ALA A 82 3.01 18.34 20.01
C ALA A 82 1.63 19.03 19.98
N PRO A 83 0.97 19.11 18.82
CA PRO A 83 -0.35 19.77 18.69
C PRO A 83 -1.49 19.02 19.40
N PHE A 84 -1.20 17.87 19.98
CA PHE A 84 -2.12 17.04 20.77
C PHE A 84 -1.43 16.57 22.05
N GLN A 85 -2.23 16.23 23.06
CA GLN A 85 -1.73 15.75 24.34
C GLN A 85 -1.29 14.29 24.18
N LEU A 86 0.03 14.03 24.21
CA LEU A 86 0.51 12.66 24.43
C LEU A 86 0.04 12.23 25.82
N GLY A 87 -0.52 11.02 25.92
CA GLY A 87 -0.86 10.45 27.22
C GLY A 87 0.36 10.41 28.13
N GLU A 88 0.20 10.79 29.41
CA GLU A 88 1.28 10.82 30.41
C GLU A 88 2.02 9.48 30.51
N THR A 89 1.29 8.37 30.29
CA THR A 89 1.82 7.01 30.20
C THR A 89 2.85 6.86 29.07
N LEU A 90 2.50 7.23 27.83
CA LEU A 90 3.38 7.09 26.67
C LEU A 90 4.64 7.96 26.79
N TYR A 91 4.50 9.15 27.38
CA TYR A 91 5.64 10.02 27.70
C TYR A 91 6.64 9.34 28.65
N ASN A 92 6.13 8.74 29.73
CA ASN A 92 6.94 8.00 30.70
C ASN A 92 7.54 6.72 30.10
N ASP A 93 6.81 6.04 29.21
CA ASP A 93 7.26 4.83 28.53
C ASP A 93 8.45 5.12 27.60
N ILE A 94 8.41 6.23 26.85
CA ILE A 94 9.54 6.67 26.00
C ILE A 94 10.77 7.00 26.85
N GLN A 95 10.59 7.65 28.01
CA GLN A 95 11.70 7.90 28.93
C GLN A 95 12.27 6.60 29.50
N THR A 96 11.41 5.61 29.76
CA THR A 96 11.80 4.29 30.26
C THR A 96 12.64 3.56 29.22
N VAL A 97 12.17 3.48 27.96
CA VAL A 97 12.93 2.92 26.82
C VAL A 97 14.29 3.61 26.68
N TRP A 98 14.32 4.94 26.78
CA TRP A 98 15.57 5.70 26.71
C TRP A 98 16.58 5.30 27.80
N ASN A 99 16.12 5.14 29.04
CA ASN A 99 16.97 4.76 30.15
C ASN A 99 17.46 3.31 29.99
N THR A 100 16.57 2.39 29.61
CA THR A 100 16.89 0.98 29.34
C THR A 100 17.97 0.86 28.26
N LEU A 101 17.81 1.53 27.11
CA LEU A 101 18.81 1.49 26.03
C LEU A 101 20.17 2.07 26.45
N ASN A 102 20.20 3.09 27.32
CA ASN A 102 21.46 3.65 27.81
C ASN A 102 22.13 2.78 28.87
N THR A 103 21.35 2.09 29.70
CA THR A 103 21.85 1.10 30.67
C THR A 103 22.51 -0.05 29.94
N ILE A 104 21.82 -0.62 28.94
CA ILE A 104 22.33 -1.70 28.08
C ILE A 104 23.63 -1.30 27.36
N LYS A 105 23.67 -0.07 26.82
CA LYS A 105 24.89 0.47 26.20
C LYS A 105 26.07 0.57 27.18
N ARG A 106 25.81 0.90 28.44
CA ARG A 106 26.84 1.05 29.47
C ARG A 106 27.28 -0.29 30.06
N SER A 107 26.38 -1.27 30.15
CA SER A 107 26.67 -2.59 30.70
C SER A 107 27.31 -3.55 29.69
N HIS A 108 27.29 -3.22 28.38
CA HIS A 108 27.72 -4.11 27.29
C HIS A 108 27.00 -5.47 27.31
N GLN A 109 25.81 -5.54 27.90
CA GLN A 109 24.99 -6.74 27.93
C GLN A 109 24.05 -6.79 26.72
N ASP A 110 23.69 -7.99 26.32
CA ASP A 110 22.63 -8.19 25.32
C ASP A 110 21.26 -7.84 25.90
N VAL A 111 20.38 -7.32 25.05
CA VAL A 111 18.99 -7.01 25.40
C VAL A 111 18.25 -8.35 25.60
N SER A 112 17.51 -8.51 26.69
CA SER A 112 16.66 -9.71 26.84
C SER A 112 15.57 -9.70 25.76
N PRO A 113 15.10 -10.87 25.27
CA PRO A 113 14.00 -10.94 24.32
C PRO A 113 12.75 -10.19 24.79
N GLU A 114 12.45 -10.26 26.09
CA GLU A 114 11.31 -9.59 26.72
C GLU A 114 11.47 -8.06 26.70
N ASP A 115 12.67 -7.55 27.05
CA ASP A 115 12.96 -6.11 26.98
C ASP A 115 12.93 -5.61 25.53
N TYR A 116 13.38 -6.43 24.58
CA TYR A 116 13.40 -6.10 23.16
C TYR A 116 11.97 -5.96 22.59
N ILE A 117 11.09 -6.92 22.88
CA ILE A 117 9.67 -6.87 22.51
C ILE A 117 8.99 -5.66 23.16
N HIS A 118 9.26 -5.41 24.44
CA HIS A 118 8.70 -4.29 25.16
C HIS A 118 9.12 -2.93 24.56
N ILE A 119 10.39 -2.80 24.17
CA ILE A 119 10.92 -1.61 23.48
C ILE A 119 10.25 -1.43 22.12
N ILE A 120 10.11 -2.49 21.32
CA ILE A 120 9.45 -2.43 20.01
C ILE A 120 8.01 -1.97 20.13
N LYS A 121 7.28 -2.48 21.14
CA LYS A 121 5.91 -2.08 21.41
C LYS A 121 5.79 -0.56 21.65
N ILE A 122 6.57 -0.03 22.60
CA ILE A 122 6.52 1.39 22.97
C ILE A 122 6.91 2.28 21.80
N VAL A 123 7.95 1.90 21.04
CA VAL A 123 8.40 2.67 19.86
C VAL A 123 7.32 2.70 18.77
N SER A 124 6.58 1.61 18.61
CA SER A 124 5.55 1.49 17.57
C SER A 124 4.27 2.24 17.93
N GLU A 125 3.87 2.19 19.20
CA GLU A 125 2.80 3.04 19.74
C GLU A 125 3.15 4.53 19.58
N PHE A 126 4.40 4.90 19.88
CA PHE A 126 4.88 6.26 19.68
C PHE A 126 4.80 6.69 18.22
N ILE A 127 5.26 5.87 17.28
CA ILE A 127 5.21 6.18 15.84
C ILE A 127 3.76 6.26 15.34
N ALA A 128 2.88 5.35 15.78
CA ALA A 128 1.48 5.37 15.41
C ALA A 128 0.77 6.65 15.88
N VAL A 129 1.04 7.06 17.12
CA VAL A 129 0.52 8.31 17.69
C VAL A 129 1.07 9.53 16.93
N LEU A 130 2.36 9.54 16.60
CA LEU A 130 2.99 10.64 15.87
C LEU A 130 2.53 10.76 14.41
N SER A 131 2.39 9.63 13.73
CA SER A 131 2.07 9.58 12.29
C SER A 131 0.57 9.60 12.00
N GLY A 132 -0.27 9.26 12.99
CA GLY A 132 -1.69 9.01 12.80
C GLY A 132 -1.98 7.75 11.98
N LEU A 133 -0.97 6.91 11.74
CA LEU A 133 -1.08 5.64 11.01
C LEU A 133 -1.29 4.48 12.01
N PRO A 134 -2.04 3.44 11.62
CA PRO A 134 -2.16 2.24 12.45
C PRO A 134 -0.81 1.51 12.53
N ILE A 135 -0.57 0.83 13.66
CA ILE A 135 0.56 -0.10 13.79
C ILE A 135 0.37 -1.26 12.81
N PRO A 136 1.39 -1.63 12.00
CA PRO A 136 1.31 -2.78 11.10
C PRO A 136 0.91 -4.07 11.85
N SER A 137 0.05 -4.89 11.23
CA SER A 137 -0.46 -6.14 11.81
C SER A 137 0.65 -7.11 12.18
N GLU A 138 1.67 -7.21 11.34
CA GLU A 138 2.84 -8.09 11.54
C GLU A 138 3.56 -7.76 12.84
N LEU A 139 3.60 -6.47 13.20
CA LEU A 139 4.24 -6.02 14.42
C LEU A 139 3.37 -6.29 15.65
N ASN A 140 2.04 -6.20 15.51
CA ASN A 140 1.11 -6.63 16.57
C ASN A 140 1.19 -8.14 16.81
N ASP A 141 1.35 -8.94 15.75
CA ASP A 141 1.54 -10.39 15.84
C ASP A 141 2.87 -10.74 16.52
N TYR A 142 3.94 -9.99 16.21
CA TYR A 142 5.23 -10.13 16.88
C TYR A 142 5.18 -9.75 18.37
N ILE A 143 4.54 -8.62 18.71
CA ILE A 143 4.39 -8.15 20.09
C ILE A 143 3.51 -9.09 20.93
N SER A 144 2.48 -9.69 20.32
CA SER A 144 1.57 -10.63 20.99
C SER A 144 2.13 -12.04 21.11
N GLY A 145 3.29 -12.33 20.50
CA GLY A 145 3.92 -13.65 20.51
C GLY A 145 3.24 -14.67 19.59
N ALA A 146 2.47 -14.22 18.60
CA ALA A 146 1.71 -15.08 17.68
C ALA A 146 2.58 -15.75 16.58
N LYS A 147 3.83 -15.28 16.38
CA LYS A 147 4.82 -15.93 15.50
C LYS A 147 6.19 -16.06 16.22
N PRO A 148 6.86 -17.23 16.20
CA PRO A 148 8.20 -17.39 16.78
C PRO A 148 9.29 -16.75 15.91
N ILE A 149 10.41 -16.41 16.55
CA ILE A 149 11.61 -15.84 15.93
C ILE A 149 12.37 -16.95 15.18
N GLU A 150 12.42 -16.90 13.84
CA GLU A 150 13.31 -17.73 13.03
C GLU A 150 14.58 -16.94 12.66
N THR A 151 15.74 -17.55 12.91
CA THR A 151 17.06 -16.87 12.94
C THR A 151 17.71 -16.74 11.56
N ALA A 152 18.48 -15.65 11.39
CA ALA A 152 19.06 -15.21 10.12
C ALA A 152 20.14 -16.13 9.49
N LYS A 153 20.52 -17.25 10.12
CA LYS A 153 21.61 -18.12 9.61
C LYS A 153 21.21 -19.09 8.50
N GLU A 154 19.92 -19.27 8.24
CA GLU A 154 19.46 -20.10 7.11
C GLU A 154 19.20 -19.28 5.83
N LYS A 155 19.39 -17.96 5.85
CA LYS A 155 19.07 -17.06 4.72
C LYS A 155 20.20 -16.81 3.71
N GLU A 156 21.43 -17.28 3.92
CA GLU A 156 22.54 -16.94 3.01
C GLU A 156 22.65 -17.83 1.75
N GLU A 157 21.85 -18.88 1.58
CA GLU A 157 21.75 -19.61 0.30
C GLU A 157 20.28 -19.81 -0.15
N LYS A 158 19.65 -18.70 -0.55
CA LYS A 158 18.69 -18.57 -1.69
C LYS A 158 17.97 -17.23 -1.56
N ILE A 159 18.40 -16.24 -2.34
CA ILE A 159 17.63 -15.02 -2.56
C ILE A 159 16.45 -15.41 -3.48
N ASP A 160 15.29 -15.68 -2.90
CA ASP A 160 14.01 -15.66 -3.60
C ASP A 160 13.23 -14.43 -3.10
N ILE A 161 12.95 -13.50 -4.00
CA ILE A 161 12.10 -12.34 -3.74
C ILE A 161 10.66 -12.85 -3.77
N ASP A 162 10.21 -13.41 -2.66
CA ASP A 162 8.79 -13.72 -2.44
C ASP A 162 8.38 -13.29 -1.03
N THR A 163 7.52 -12.27 -0.94
CA THR A 163 6.72 -12.07 0.26
C THR A 163 5.52 -13.00 0.12
N ASP A 164 5.70 -14.20 0.66
CA ASP A 164 4.71 -15.23 1.00
C ASP A 164 3.56 -15.39 -0.01
N VAL A 165 3.89 -16.03 -1.13
CA VAL A 165 3.03 -17.03 -1.75
C VAL A 165 3.82 -18.33 -1.65
N THR A 166 3.42 -19.23 -0.75
CA THR A 166 4.08 -20.53 -0.64
C THR A 166 3.82 -21.35 -1.91
N GLU A 167 4.66 -22.36 -2.22
CA GLU A 167 4.31 -23.37 -3.23
C GLU A 167 2.87 -23.90 -2.98
N ASP A 168 2.47 -24.04 -1.72
CA ASP A 168 1.11 -24.36 -1.27
C ASP A 168 0.01 -23.36 -1.73
N ASP A 169 0.29 -22.06 -1.79
CA ASP A 169 -0.66 -21.03 -2.25
C ASP A 169 -0.87 -21.06 -3.78
N LEU A 170 0.11 -21.57 -4.53
CA LEU A 170 0.05 -21.73 -5.98
C LEU A 170 -0.40 -23.13 -6.42
N GLU A 171 -0.06 -24.17 -5.66
CA GLU A 171 -0.30 -25.59 -5.97
C GLU A 171 -1.66 -26.11 -5.50
N GLY A 172 -2.33 -25.40 -4.57
CA GLY A 172 -3.61 -25.85 -4.00
C GLY A 172 -4.87 -25.63 -4.86
N ASN A 173 -4.75 -25.09 -6.08
CA ASN A 173 -5.90 -24.75 -6.91
C ASN A 173 -5.65 -25.09 -8.39
N PRO A 174 -6.40 -26.04 -8.98
CA PRO A 174 -6.22 -26.47 -10.37
C PRO A 174 -6.84 -25.49 -11.40
N THR A 175 -7.45 -24.39 -10.96
CA THR A 175 -8.23 -23.49 -11.84
C THR A 175 -7.34 -22.48 -12.55
N THR A 176 -7.34 -22.36 -13.88
CA THR A 176 -6.59 -21.31 -14.57
C THR A 176 -6.84 -19.91 -13.98
N ARG A 177 -5.76 -19.16 -13.71
CA ARG A 177 -5.82 -17.88 -13.00
C ARG A 177 -6.17 -16.71 -13.92
N VAL A 178 -6.87 -15.71 -13.40
CA VAL A 178 -7.12 -14.42 -14.04
C VAL A 178 -6.53 -13.33 -13.14
N PRO A 179 -5.30 -12.85 -13.40
CA PRO A 179 -4.74 -11.71 -12.68
C PRO A 179 -5.46 -10.40 -13.07
N VAL A 180 -6.02 -9.71 -12.09
CA VAL A 180 -6.73 -8.44 -12.23
C VAL A 180 -6.07 -7.37 -11.36
N VAL A 181 -5.56 -6.29 -11.98
CA VAL A 181 -5.20 -5.06 -11.26
C VAL A 181 -6.35 -4.08 -11.36
N LEU A 182 -6.90 -3.70 -10.19
CA LEU A 182 -7.75 -2.53 -10.04
C LEU A 182 -6.85 -1.32 -9.81
N CYS A 183 -6.68 -0.47 -10.83
CA CYS A 183 -5.93 0.77 -10.76
C CYS A 183 -6.90 1.92 -10.54
N LEU A 184 -6.96 2.40 -9.29
CA LEU A 184 -8.03 3.24 -8.77
C LEU A 184 -7.56 4.65 -8.43
N ASP A 185 -8.20 5.64 -9.02
CA ASP A 185 -7.97 7.05 -8.72
C ASP A 185 -8.46 7.39 -7.32
N VAL A 186 -7.55 7.92 -6.50
CA VAL A 186 -7.81 8.46 -5.16
C VAL A 186 -7.41 9.92 -5.05
N SER A 187 -7.35 10.65 -6.16
CA SER A 187 -7.09 12.09 -6.21
C SER A 187 -8.19 12.91 -5.51
N ALA A 188 -7.91 14.18 -5.24
CA ALA A 188 -8.85 15.05 -4.55
C ALA A 188 -10.20 15.25 -5.30
N SER A 189 -10.21 15.19 -6.64
CA SER A 189 -11.44 15.34 -7.44
C SER A 189 -12.46 14.25 -7.15
N MET A 190 -12.00 13.04 -6.84
CA MET A 190 -12.85 11.90 -6.49
C MET A 190 -13.66 12.15 -5.21
N GLY A 191 -13.19 13.03 -4.32
CA GLY A 191 -13.86 13.38 -3.07
C GLY A 191 -14.92 14.48 -3.20
N ILE A 192 -15.08 15.08 -4.38
CA ILE A 192 -16.08 16.13 -4.60
C ILE A 192 -17.48 15.51 -4.53
N LYS A 193 -18.29 16.04 -3.61
CA LYS A 193 -19.68 15.60 -3.41
C LYS A 193 -20.62 16.21 -4.43
N ASP A 194 -21.60 15.42 -4.86
CA ASP A 194 -22.68 15.86 -5.72
C ASP A 194 -23.82 16.54 -4.93
N LYS A 195 -24.90 16.89 -5.63
CA LYS A 195 -26.11 17.49 -5.06
C LYS A 195 -26.83 16.63 -4.00
N ASN A 196 -26.50 15.34 -3.91
CA ASN A 196 -27.08 14.40 -2.96
C ASN A 196 -26.11 14.11 -1.79
N ASP A 197 -25.04 14.89 -1.64
CA ASP A 197 -23.99 14.72 -0.63
C ASP A 197 -23.18 13.41 -0.77
N VAL A 198 -23.13 12.83 -1.98
CA VAL A 198 -22.38 11.60 -2.29
C VAL A 198 -21.20 11.94 -3.20
N SER A 199 -20.00 11.48 -2.86
CA SER A 199 -18.81 11.65 -3.70
C SER A 199 -18.57 10.43 -4.62
N LYS A 200 -17.76 10.60 -5.67
CA LYS A 200 -17.33 9.48 -6.52
C LYS A 200 -16.50 8.47 -5.73
N MET A 201 -15.74 8.94 -4.72
CA MET A 201 -14.99 8.11 -3.79
C MET A 201 -15.89 7.22 -2.94
N ASP A 202 -17.03 7.73 -2.46
CA ASP A 202 -17.99 6.93 -1.69
C ASP A 202 -18.53 5.79 -2.56
N LEU A 203 -18.90 6.12 -3.80
CA LEU A 203 -19.42 5.14 -4.77
C LEU A 203 -18.36 4.12 -5.18
N LEU A 204 -17.11 4.55 -5.37
CA LEU A 204 -15.99 3.66 -5.64
C LEU A 204 -15.75 2.67 -4.51
N ASN A 205 -15.73 3.15 -3.26
CA ASN A 205 -15.64 2.28 -2.10
C ASN A 205 -16.78 1.24 -2.09
N THR A 206 -18.03 1.68 -2.24
CA THR A 206 -19.19 0.76 -2.28
C THR A 206 -19.05 -0.28 -3.38
N ALA A 207 -18.73 0.14 -4.61
CA ALA A 207 -18.72 -0.75 -5.74
C ALA A 207 -17.54 -1.75 -5.71
N VAL A 208 -16.39 -1.34 -5.17
CA VAL A 208 -15.25 -2.22 -4.91
C VAL A 208 -15.62 -3.30 -3.87
N GLN A 209 -16.31 -2.93 -2.79
CA GLN A 209 -16.80 -3.91 -1.80
C GLN A 209 -17.78 -4.92 -2.43
N GLU A 210 -18.69 -4.43 -3.26
CA GLU A 210 -19.67 -5.28 -3.96
C GLU A 210 -19.01 -6.23 -4.97
N PHE A 211 -17.98 -5.76 -5.69
CA PHE A 211 -17.16 -6.59 -6.55
C PHE A 211 -16.57 -7.77 -5.80
N PHE A 212 -15.87 -7.51 -4.69
CA PHE A 212 -15.21 -8.54 -3.90
C PHE A 212 -16.19 -9.54 -3.33
N ARG A 213 -17.35 -9.05 -2.85
CA ARG A 213 -18.43 -9.91 -2.41
C ARG A 213 -18.93 -10.81 -3.54
N SER A 214 -19.18 -10.26 -4.73
CA SER A 214 -19.67 -10.99 -5.91
C SER A 214 -18.69 -12.05 -6.43
N VAL A 215 -17.39 -11.75 -6.41
CA VAL A 215 -16.34 -12.69 -6.79
C VAL A 215 -16.19 -13.80 -5.74
N THR A 216 -16.19 -13.45 -4.45
CA THR A 216 -16.02 -14.41 -3.34
C THR A 216 -17.20 -15.37 -3.18
N GLU A 217 -18.42 -14.91 -3.44
CA GLU A 217 -19.64 -15.73 -3.40
C GLU A 217 -19.73 -16.71 -4.58
N ASP A 218 -18.99 -16.48 -5.67
CA ASP A 218 -18.98 -17.37 -6.83
C ASP A 218 -18.14 -18.63 -6.59
N LYS A 219 -18.60 -19.78 -7.08
CA LYS A 219 -17.91 -21.06 -6.86
C LYS A 219 -16.58 -21.17 -7.61
N ILE A 220 -16.44 -20.51 -8.75
CA ILE A 220 -15.27 -20.62 -9.64
C ILE A 220 -14.43 -19.34 -9.58
N ALA A 221 -15.05 -18.17 -9.70
CA ALA A 221 -14.32 -16.89 -9.75
C ALA A 221 -13.54 -16.61 -8.47
N LYS A 222 -14.01 -17.07 -7.29
CA LYS A 222 -13.25 -16.92 -6.04
C LYS A 222 -11.88 -17.60 -6.05
N TRP A 223 -11.70 -18.60 -6.90
CA TRP A 223 -10.46 -19.35 -7.07
C TRP A 223 -9.72 -18.97 -8.36
N ALA A 224 -10.42 -18.45 -9.37
CA ALA A 224 -9.78 -17.99 -10.60
C ALA A 224 -9.21 -16.58 -10.49
N ALA A 225 -9.92 -15.66 -9.82
CA ALA A 225 -9.54 -14.26 -9.74
C ALA A 225 -8.42 -14.04 -8.72
N GLU A 226 -7.27 -13.56 -9.20
CA GLU A 226 -6.24 -12.98 -8.32
C GLU A 226 -6.33 -11.47 -8.45
N ILE A 227 -6.58 -10.76 -7.35
CA ILE A 227 -6.88 -9.33 -7.40
C ILE A 227 -5.79 -8.55 -6.68
N CYS A 228 -5.26 -7.53 -7.35
CA CYS A 228 -4.35 -6.54 -6.82
C CYS A 228 -5.02 -5.15 -6.91
N ILE A 229 -4.82 -4.32 -5.90
CA ILE A 229 -5.28 -2.93 -5.91
C ILE A 229 -4.07 -2.00 -5.95
N VAL A 230 -4.01 -1.21 -7.01
CA VAL A 230 -3.14 -0.04 -7.12
C VAL A 230 -4.02 1.18 -6.94
N THR A 231 -3.61 2.11 -6.07
CA THR A 231 -4.27 3.41 -5.92
C THR A 231 -3.34 4.50 -6.41
N PHE A 232 -3.89 5.58 -6.95
CA PHE A 232 -3.08 6.72 -7.35
C PHE A 232 -3.73 8.05 -7.00
N GLY A 233 -2.93 8.90 -6.36
CA GLY A 233 -3.23 10.30 -6.10
C GLY A 233 -2.00 11.11 -6.52
N SER A 234 -1.31 11.74 -5.57
CA SER A 234 0.00 12.36 -5.86
C SER A 234 1.13 11.37 -6.20
N LYS A 235 0.92 10.08 -5.92
CA LYS A 235 1.83 8.96 -6.23
C LYS A 235 1.00 7.71 -6.46
N ALA A 236 1.58 6.72 -7.14
CA ALA A 236 0.99 5.39 -7.28
C ALA A 236 1.46 4.46 -6.16
N ILE A 237 0.54 3.70 -5.56
CA ILE A 237 0.84 2.80 -4.45
C ILE A 237 0.09 1.48 -4.67
N LYS A 238 0.81 0.36 -4.57
CA LYS A 238 0.20 -0.97 -4.44
C LYS A 238 -0.37 -1.11 -3.04
N LEU A 239 -1.69 -0.95 -2.92
CA LEU A 239 -2.40 -0.97 -1.64
C LEU A 239 -2.71 -2.40 -1.18
N VAL A 240 -3.01 -3.29 -2.14
CA VAL A 240 -3.27 -4.71 -1.89
C VAL A 240 -2.52 -5.52 -2.95
N ASP A 241 -1.71 -6.49 -2.55
CA ASP A 241 -1.02 -7.39 -3.48
C ASP A 241 -1.93 -8.52 -3.97
N PHE A 242 -1.55 -9.17 -5.07
CA PHE A 242 -2.29 -10.30 -5.65
C PHE A 242 -2.47 -11.45 -4.67
N ASN A 243 -3.72 -11.84 -4.45
CA ASN A 243 -4.11 -13.08 -3.82
C ASN A 243 -5.55 -13.42 -4.29
N TYR A 244 -6.04 -14.61 -3.97
CA TYR A 244 -7.42 -15.01 -4.28
C TYR A 244 -8.42 -14.16 -3.51
N ALA A 245 -9.55 -13.85 -4.15
CA ALA A 245 -10.58 -13.00 -3.55
C ALA A 245 -11.03 -13.50 -2.16
N ASN A 246 -11.09 -14.83 -1.95
CA ASN A 246 -11.49 -15.41 -0.67
C ASN A 246 -10.42 -15.30 0.44
N LYS A 247 -9.13 -15.28 0.09
CA LYS A 247 -8.01 -15.11 1.04
C LYS A 247 -7.79 -13.64 1.41
N GLN A 248 -8.39 -12.71 0.68
CA GLN A 248 -8.23 -11.27 0.90
C GLN A 248 -9.42 -10.61 1.60
N LYS A 249 -10.37 -11.40 2.13
CA LYS A 249 -11.59 -10.88 2.74
C LYS A 249 -11.34 -9.83 3.83
N GLU A 250 -10.32 -10.03 4.66
CA GLU A 250 -9.96 -9.10 5.73
C GLU A 250 -9.37 -7.79 5.19
N ALA A 251 -8.42 -7.89 4.25
CA ALA A 251 -7.84 -6.73 3.57
C ALA A 251 -8.92 -5.88 2.87
N PHE A 252 -9.91 -6.53 2.24
CA PHE A 252 -11.01 -5.82 1.61
C PHE A 252 -11.99 -5.23 2.62
N ASN A 253 -12.37 -5.95 3.68
CA ASN A 253 -13.23 -5.37 4.72
C ASN A 253 -12.62 -4.14 5.39
N ALA A 254 -11.29 -4.10 5.51
CA ALA A 254 -10.54 -2.96 6.06
C ALA A 254 -10.28 -1.85 5.01
N LEU A 255 -10.51 -2.11 3.73
CA LEU A 255 -10.21 -1.19 2.65
C LEU A 255 -11.15 0.02 2.69
N LYS A 256 -10.57 1.19 2.97
CA LYS A 256 -11.23 2.49 2.86
C LYS A 256 -10.38 3.45 2.05
N LEU A 257 -10.80 3.69 0.82
CA LEU A 257 -10.16 4.62 -0.08
C LEU A 257 -10.54 6.06 0.31
N VAL A 258 -9.55 6.95 0.34
CA VAL A 258 -9.71 8.35 0.74
C VAL A 258 -9.14 9.25 -0.34
N ALA A 259 -9.96 10.16 -0.84
CA ALA A 259 -9.59 11.13 -1.86
C ALA A 259 -8.59 12.16 -1.33
N LYS A 260 -7.41 12.26 -1.95
CA LYS A 260 -6.36 13.24 -1.63
C LYS A 260 -5.34 13.38 -2.76
N GLY A 261 -4.74 14.57 -2.84
CA GLY A 261 -3.59 14.81 -3.71
C GLY A 261 -3.95 14.97 -5.19
N ASN A 262 -2.93 14.82 -6.04
CA ASN A 262 -3.00 15.00 -7.49
C ASN A 262 -3.44 13.70 -8.19
N THR A 263 -3.17 13.56 -9.49
CA THR A 263 -3.60 12.43 -10.32
C THR A 263 -2.41 11.90 -11.13
N ALA A 264 -1.50 11.16 -10.47
CA ALA A 264 -0.30 10.55 -11.06
C ALA A 264 -0.66 9.28 -11.85
N MET A 265 -1.33 9.46 -12.99
CA MET A 265 -1.94 8.40 -13.78
C MET A 265 -0.91 7.59 -14.57
N GLY A 266 0.09 8.26 -15.17
CA GLY A 266 1.17 7.61 -15.90
C GLY A 266 2.00 6.71 -14.99
N GLU A 267 2.35 7.20 -13.80
CA GLU A 267 3.01 6.42 -12.74
C GLU A 267 2.18 5.18 -12.34
N ALA A 268 0.87 5.36 -12.18
CA ALA A 268 -0.03 4.29 -11.78
C ALA A 268 -0.14 3.15 -12.80
N VAL A 269 -0.22 3.52 -14.08
CA VAL A 269 -0.24 2.53 -15.17
C VAL A 269 1.09 1.80 -15.25
N LYS A 270 2.24 2.49 -15.19
CA LYS A 270 3.56 1.85 -15.18
C LYS A 270 3.73 0.86 -14.01
N LEU A 271 3.33 1.27 -12.81
CA LEU A 271 3.35 0.40 -11.64
C LEU A 271 2.46 -0.84 -11.85
N SER A 272 1.25 -0.64 -12.38
CA SER A 272 0.31 -1.72 -12.66
C SER A 272 0.86 -2.71 -13.69
N LEU A 273 1.48 -2.23 -14.78
CA LEU A 273 2.11 -3.07 -15.80
C LEU A 273 3.27 -3.89 -15.20
N SER A 274 4.14 -3.25 -14.40
CA SER A 274 5.24 -3.94 -13.72
C SER A 274 4.73 -5.04 -12.78
N ILE A 275 3.68 -4.77 -11.99
CA ILE A 275 3.08 -5.76 -11.08
C ILE A 275 2.51 -6.95 -11.88
N LEU A 276 1.85 -6.68 -12.99
CA LEU A 276 1.31 -7.71 -13.89
C LEU A 276 2.39 -8.55 -14.55
N ASP A 277 3.48 -7.94 -15.00
CA ASP A 277 4.60 -8.64 -15.59
C ASP A 277 5.32 -9.53 -14.56
N GLN A 278 5.55 -9.02 -13.36
CA GLN A 278 6.10 -9.83 -12.26
C GLN A 278 5.21 -11.03 -11.93
N ARG A 279 3.88 -10.83 -11.90
CA ARG A 279 2.93 -11.92 -11.64
C ARG A 279 2.93 -12.97 -12.76
N LYS A 280 3.00 -12.55 -14.04
CA LYS A 280 3.16 -13.48 -15.17
C LYS A 280 4.46 -14.27 -15.11
N LEU A 281 5.56 -13.65 -14.67
CA LEU A 281 6.83 -14.35 -14.50
C LEU A 281 6.73 -15.43 -13.42
N LYS A 282 6.04 -15.15 -12.30
CA LYS A 282 5.75 -16.16 -11.28
C LYS A 282 4.94 -17.31 -11.85
N TYR A 283 3.84 -17.05 -12.57
CA TYR A 283 3.07 -18.14 -13.18
C TYR A 283 3.91 -19.01 -14.10
N ARG A 284 4.79 -18.42 -14.93
CA ARG A 284 5.72 -19.20 -15.77
C ARG A 284 6.75 -20.00 -14.96
N LYS A 285 7.26 -19.45 -13.86
CA LYS A 285 8.23 -20.13 -12.98
C LYS A 285 7.64 -21.41 -12.38
N TYR A 286 6.36 -21.39 -12.04
CA TYR A 286 5.66 -22.49 -11.35
C TYR A 286 4.73 -23.29 -12.28
N ASP A 287 4.85 -23.14 -13.60
CA ASP A 287 4.03 -23.84 -14.61
C ASP A 287 2.51 -23.71 -14.39
N ILE A 288 2.07 -22.50 -14.00
CA ILE A 288 0.67 -22.19 -13.71
C ILE A 288 0.04 -21.57 -14.94
N ASP A 289 -1.04 -22.19 -15.42
CA ASP A 289 -1.85 -21.61 -16.47
C ASP A 289 -2.56 -20.33 -16.00
N TYR A 290 -2.51 -19.32 -16.86
CA TYR A 290 -3.20 -18.05 -16.63
C TYR A 290 -3.81 -17.49 -17.91
N TRP A 291 -4.89 -16.75 -17.73
CA TRP A 291 -5.56 -15.96 -18.73
C TRP A 291 -4.87 -14.62 -18.98
N GLN A 292 -5.19 -13.97 -20.09
CA GLN A 292 -4.75 -12.59 -20.32
C GLN A 292 -5.04 -11.72 -19.09
N PRO A 293 -4.02 -11.07 -18.52
CA PRO A 293 -4.22 -10.21 -17.38
C PRO A 293 -5.06 -8.98 -17.68
N TRP A 294 -5.73 -8.48 -16.65
CA TRP A 294 -6.64 -7.34 -16.76
C TRP A 294 -6.10 -6.15 -15.99
N LEU A 295 -6.10 -4.98 -16.63
CA LEU A 295 -5.90 -3.69 -16.01
C LEU A 295 -7.21 -2.91 -16.06
N VAL A 296 -7.84 -2.70 -14.92
CA VAL A 296 -9.04 -1.88 -14.78
C VAL A 296 -8.60 -0.50 -14.27
N LEU A 297 -8.52 0.47 -15.18
CA LEU A 297 -8.12 1.84 -14.85
C LEU A 297 -9.38 2.69 -14.62
N MET A 298 -9.57 3.18 -13.40
CA MET A 298 -10.73 4.00 -13.02
C MET A 298 -10.29 5.39 -12.57
N THR A 299 -10.81 6.44 -13.21
CA THR A 299 -10.49 7.83 -12.89
C THR A 299 -11.63 8.77 -13.25
N ASP A 300 -11.73 9.88 -12.52
CA ASP A 300 -12.66 10.96 -12.82
C ASP A 300 -11.99 12.21 -13.42
N GLY A 301 -10.68 12.16 -13.59
CA GLY A 301 -9.84 13.35 -13.70
C GLY A 301 -9.00 13.42 -14.98
N GLN A 302 -8.04 14.34 -14.92
CA GLN A 302 -7.00 14.58 -15.91
C GLN A 302 -5.67 14.17 -15.29
N ALA A 303 -4.80 13.54 -16.06
CA ALA A 303 -3.46 13.23 -15.56
C ALA A 303 -2.71 14.53 -15.18
N THR A 304 -2.00 14.49 -14.06
CA THR A 304 -1.12 15.58 -13.61
C THR A 304 0.35 15.30 -13.90
N ASP A 305 0.64 14.11 -14.41
CA ASP A 305 1.93 13.62 -14.87
C ASP A 305 1.90 13.31 -16.37
N ASP A 306 3.07 13.04 -16.94
CA ASP A 306 3.19 12.60 -18.33
C ASP A 306 2.73 11.14 -18.47
N ILE A 307 1.78 10.91 -19.38
CA ILE A 307 1.20 9.59 -19.64
C ILE A 307 1.76 8.92 -20.90
N ASP A 308 2.52 9.62 -21.74
CA ASP A 308 2.83 9.16 -23.10
C ASP A 308 3.58 7.83 -23.11
N GLU A 309 4.61 7.70 -22.27
CA GLU A 309 5.39 6.47 -22.15
C GLU A 309 4.55 5.31 -21.60
N ALA A 310 3.78 5.59 -20.54
CA ALA A 310 2.91 4.59 -19.91
C ALA A 310 1.82 4.11 -20.88
N ALA A 311 1.24 5.02 -21.65
CA ALA A 311 0.24 4.74 -22.67
C ALA A 311 0.83 3.94 -23.82
N ALA A 312 2.02 4.29 -24.31
CA ALA A 312 2.71 3.54 -25.37
C ALA A 312 3.02 2.10 -24.94
N GLU A 313 3.53 1.91 -23.72
CA GLU A 313 3.81 0.59 -23.16
C GLU A 313 2.52 -0.23 -22.99
N CYS A 314 1.46 0.39 -22.46
CA CYS A 314 0.16 -0.25 -22.28
C CYS A 314 -0.45 -0.68 -23.62
N ARG A 315 -0.44 0.18 -24.64
CA ARG A 315 -0.94 -0.16 -26.00
C ARG A 315 -0.20 -1.34 -26.59
N LYS A 316 1.14 -1.35 -26.48
CA LYS A 316 1.97 -2.46 -26.95
C LYS A 316 1.54 -3.79 -26.30
N HIS A 317 1.32 -3.80 -24.99
CA HIS A 317 0.85 -5.00 -24.29
C HIS A 317 -0.52 -5.48 -24.77
N VAL A 318 -1.44 -4.57 -25.09
CA VAL A 318 -2.77 -4.91 -25.61
C VAL A 318 -2.71 -5.44 -27.05
N GLU A 319 -1.89 -4.84 -27.90
CA GLU A 319 -1.69 -5.25 -29.30
C GLU A 319 -1.05 -6.63 -29.39
N GLU A 320 -0.05 -6.90 -28.55
CA GLU A 320 0.62 -8.19 -28.43
C GLU A 320 -0.24 -9.28 -27.74
N GLY A 321 -1.47 -8.94 -27.31
CA GLY A 321 -2.35 -9.90 -26.64
C GLY A 321 -1.83 -10.34 -25.27
N LYS A 322 -1.07 -9.48 -24.59
CA LYS A 322 -0.51 -9.74 -23.25
C LYS A 322 -1.31 -9.07 -22.12
N LEU A 323 -2.28 -8.23 -22.46
CA LEU A 323 -3.06 -7.43 -21.53
C LEU A 323 -4.43 -7.09 -22.10
N VAL A 324 -5.43 -7.09 -21.24
CA VAL A 324 -6.75 -6.51 -21.46
C VAL A 324 -6.87 -5.27 -20.60
N VAL A 325 -7.19 -4.12 -21.21
CA VAL A 325 -7.36 -2.85 -20.48
C VAL A 325 -8.84 -2.45 -20.50
N PHE A 326 -9.35 -2.06 -19.34
CA PHE A 326 -10.66 -1.46 -19.14
C PHE A 326 -10.49 -0.02 -18.67
N PRO A 327 -10.49 0.95 -19.59
CA PRO A 327 -10.49 2.37 -19.22
C PRO A 327 -11.89 2.79 -18.79
N ILE A 328 -12.04 3.20 -17.53
CA ILE A 328 -13.31 3.57 -16.90
C ILE A 328 -13.26 5.03 -16.46
N ALA A 329 -14.14 5.82 -17.05
CA ALA A 329 -14.34 7.22 -16.74
C ALA A 329 -15.47 7.40 -15.72
N LEU A 330 -15.20 8.09 -14.62
CA LEU A 330 -16.16 8.30 -13.54
C LEU A 330 -16.79 9.70 -13.60
N GLY A 331 -18.08 9.73 -13.92
CA GLY A 331 -18.85 10.98 -13.98
C GLY A 331 -18.63 11.79 -15.28
N LYS A 332 -19.34 12.92 -15.38
CA LYS A 332 -19.47 13.68 -16.63
C LYS A 332 -18.25 14.50 -17.03
N GLY A 333 -17.35 14.78 -16.09
CA GLY A 333 -16.17 15.64 -16.31
C GLY A 333 -14.87 14.88 -16.59
N ALA A 334 -14.92 13.56 -16.69
CA ALA A 334 -13.74 12.73 -16.89
C ALA A 334 -13.09 12.97 -18.27
N ASN A 335 -11.75 13.00 -18.31
CA ASN A 335 -11.02 13.16 -19.56
C ASN A 335 -10.94 11.82 -20.32
N LEU A 336 -11.82 11.66 -21.31
CA LEU A 336 -11.85 10.45 -22.13
C LEU A 336 -10.65 10.36 -23.09
N GLU A 337 -9.99 11.47 -23.43
CA GLU A 337 -8.86 11.48 -24.35
C GLU A 337 -7.63 10.81 -23.72
N ASP A 338 -7.28 11.20 -22.49
CA ASP A 338 -6.19 10.58 -21.72
C ASP A 338 -6.44 9.08 -21.55
N LEU A 339 -7.68 8.70 -21.22
CA LEU A 339 -8.06 7.29 -21.05
C LEU A 339 -8.00 6.48 -22.35
N ARG A 340 -8.37 7.07 -23.50
CA ARG A 340 -8.25 6.42 -24.82
C ARG A 340 -6.81 6.06 -25.14
N ALA A 341 -5.85 6.87 -24.69
CA ALA A 341 -4.44 6.64 -24.99
C ALA A 341 -3.94 5.26 -24.49
N PHE A 342 -4.54 4.70 -23.44
CA PHE A 342 -4.10 3.43 -22.84
C PHE A 342 -4.66 2.16 -23.50
N SER A 343 -5.71 2.26 -24.33
CA SER A 343 -6.39 1.08 -24.88
C SER A 343 -6.71 1.25 -26.37
N PRO A 344 -5.97 0.57 -27.28
CA PRO A 344 -6.20 0.67 -28.71
C PRO A 344 -7.42 -0.15 -29.19
N LYS A 345 -7.94 -1.05 -28.34
CA LYS A 345 -9.02 -2.00 -28.69
C LYS A 345 -10.35 -1.73 -27.98
N ARG A 346 -10.38 -0.83 -26.99
CA ARG A 346 -11.59 -0.48 -26.22
C ARG A 346 -11.63 0.99 -25.93
N ASP A 347 -12.72 1.63 -26.32
CA ASP A 347 -13.03 2.99 -25.90
C ASP A 347 -13.29 3.07 -24.38
N PRO A 348 -12.95 4.21 -23.75
CA PRO A 348 -13.30 4.47 -22.37
C PRO A 348 -14.79 4.38 -22.12
N LEU A 349 -15.13 3.71 -21.03
CA LEU A 349 -16.50 3.54 -20.59
C LEU A 349 -16.83 4.63 -19.61
N GLN A 350 -17.74 5.51 -20.01
CA GLN A 350 -18.24 6.54 -19.12
C GLN A 350 -19.34 5.97 -18.25
N LEU A 351 -19.04 5.82 -16.97
CA LEU A 351 -20.01 5.41 -15.97
C LEU A 351 -20.59 6.64 -15.32
N ASN A 352 -21.93 6.67 -15.31
CA ASN A 352 -22.59 7.50 -14.34
C ASN A 352 -22.28 6.93 -12.94
N GLN A 353 -22.34 7.81 -11.95
CA GLN A 353 -22.00 7.49 -10.57
C GLN A 353 -22.86 6.34 -9.98
N TYR A 354 -24.02 6.07 -10.58
CA TYR A 354 -24.94 5.01 -10.17
C TYR A 354 -24.71 3.65 -10.88
N LYS A 355 -23.78 3.58 -11.84
CA LYS A 355 -23.53 2.39 -12.68
C LYS A 355 -22.26 1.63 -12.33
N LEU A 356 -21.55 2.08 -11.30
CA LEU A 356 -20.27 1.50 -10.92
C LEU A 356 -20.45 0.08 -10.35
N SER A 357 -21.50 -0.13 -9.57
CA SER A 357 -21.91 -1.44 -9.07
C SER A 357 -22.21 -2.42 -10.21
N GLU A 358 -22.91 -1.96 -11.24
CA GLU A 358 -23.23 -2.74 -12.44
C GLU A 358 -21.97 -3.07 -13.25
N PHE A 359 -21.04 -2.13 -13.38
CA PHE A 359 -19.73 -2.40 -13.99
C PHE A 359 -19.01 -3.52 -13.25
N PHE A 360 -18.93 -3.46 -11.93
CA PHE A 360 -18.22 -4.47 -11.15
C PHE A 360 -18.95 -5.81 -11.11
N SER A 361 -20.29 -5.81 -11.15
CA SER A 361 -21.07 -7.04 -11.34
C SER A 361 -20.85 -7.63 -12.74
N TRP A 362 -20.72 -6.80 -13.77
CA TRP A 362 -20.35 -7.26 -15.10
C TRP A 362 -18.92 -7.79 -15.12
N LEU A 363 -17.99 -7.14 -14.40
CA LEU A 363 -16.60 -7.55 -14.30
C LEU A 363 -16.50 -8.91 -13.62
N SER A 364 -17.22 -9.11 -12.51
CA SER A 364 -17.25 -10.40 -11.82
C SER A 364 -17.83 -11.50 -12.72
N GLN A 365 -18.88 -11.21 -13.49
CA GLN A 365 -19.44 -12.14 -14.47
C GLN A 365 -18.43 -12.44 -15.61
N SER A 366 -17.67 -11.43 -16.02
CA SER A 366 -16.65 -11.59 -17.06
C SER A 366 -15.51 -12.47 -16.59
N VAL A 367 -15.08 -12.34 -15.32
CA VAL A 367 -14.08 -13.24 -14.73
C VAL A 367 -14.60 -14.67 -14.73
N ARG A 368 -15.89 -14.89 -14.43
CA ARG A 368 -16.52 -16.23 -14.50
C ARG A 368 -16.52 -16.81 -15.91
N THR A 369 -16.89 -16.02 -16.92
CA THR A 369 -16.88 -16.48 -18.31
C THR A 369 -15.46 -16.80 -18.78
N THR A 370 -14.50 -15.97 -18.40
CA THR A 370 -13.08 -16.16 -18.73
C THR A 370 -12.53 -17.43 -18.10
N SER A 371 -12.78 -17.64 -16.80
CA SER A 371 -12.29 -18.81 -16.08
C SER A 371 -12.86 -20.14 -16.59
N GLN A 372 -13.96 -20.11 -17.35
CA GLN A 372 -14.58 -21.30 -17.96
C GLN A 372 -14.15 -21.54 -19.42
N SER A 373 -13.33 -20.68 -20.02
CA SER A 373 -12.88 -20.82 -21.41
C SER A 373 -11.61 -21.67 -21.54
N THR A 374 -11.04 -21.84 -22.75
CA THR A 374 -9.74 -22.52 -22.96
C THR A 374 -8.53 -21.57 -22.86
N PRO A 375 -7.57 -21.80 -21.93
CA PRO A 375 -6.42 -20.90 -21.74
C PRO A 375 -5.69 -20.60 -23.06
N GLY A 376 -5.39 -19.32 -23.30
CA GLY A 376 -4.77 -18.86 -24.55
C GLY A 376 -5.74 -18.57 -25.71
N ALA A 377 -7.04 -18.88 -25.57
CA ALA A 377 -8.06 -18.41 -26.52
C ALA A 377 -8.38 -16.91 -26.31
N GLU A 378 -8.72 -16.21 -27.39
CA GLU A 378 -9.23 -14.85 -27.29
C GLU A 378 -10.60 -14.86 -26.59
N VAL A 379 -10.65 -14.27 -25.40
CA VAL A 379 -11.87 -14.24 -24.59
C VAL A 379 -12.78 -13.15 -25.12
N LYS A 380 -13.91 -13.55 -25.73
CA LYS A 380 -15.01 -12.63 -26.03
C LYS A 380 -15.74 -12.29 -24.74
N LEU A 381 -15.36 -11.16 -24.15
CA LEU A 381 -16.06 -10.61 -23.01
C LEU A 381 -17.50 -10.22 -23.40
N PRO A 382 -18.48 -10.32 -22.50
CA PRO A 382 -19.84 -9.90 -22.77
C PRO A 382 -19.87 -8.41 -23.14
N ASP A 383 -20.73 -8.04 -24.11
CA ASP A 383 -20.81 -6.67 -24.57
C ASP A 383 -21.22 -5.72 -23.43
N ILE A 384 -20.46 -4.64 -23.33
CA ILE A 384 -20.54 -3.60 -22.31
C ILE A 384 -21.52 -2.47 -22.73
N SER A 385 -21.85 -2.41 -24.02
CA SER A 385 -22.55 -1.27 -24.62
C SER A 385 -23.97 -1.03 -24.09
N THR A 386 -24.59 -2.01 -23.44
CA THR A 386 -25.97 -1.89 -22.92
C THR A 386 -26.09 -0.99 -21.69
N TRP A 387 -24.98 -0.66 -21.01
CA TRP A 387 -24.97 0.13 -19.77
C TRP A 387 -24.06 1.37 -19.84
N ALA A 388 -23.10 1.44 -20.75
CA ALA A 388 -22.36 2.68 -20.99
C ALA A 388 -23.31 3.77 -21.50
N VAL A 389 -23.32 4.94 -20.86
CA VAL A 389 -24.00 6.11 -21.45
C VAL A 389 -22.99 6.72 -22.40
N LEU A 390 -23.29 6.68 -23.71
CA LEU A 390 -22.52 7.36 -24.74
C LEU A 390 -22.54 8.88 -24.56
#